data_AF-X6GJM7-F1
#
_entry.id   AF-X6GJM7-F1
#
_cell.length_a   1.000
_cell.length_b   1.000
_cell.length_c   1.000
_cell.angle_alpha   90.00
_cell.angle_beta   90.00
_cell.angle_gamma   90.00
#
_symmetry.space_group_name_H-M   'P 1'
#
loop_
_entity.id
_entity.type
_entity.pdbx_description
1 polymer ?
#
loop_
_entity_poly.entity_id
_entity_poly.type
_entity_poly.pdbx_seq_one_letter_code
_entity_poly.pdbx_strand_id
1 'polypeptide(L)'
;MHGPFEARFVDALKARKKGGGPPEQALRFFEQLYRVERQARNEKPDKGETRDHCIRRFRQQHSVPILNALKAWLDDIAPKVLPDSKLGDAVSYTLNQWDI
;
A
#
# COMPACT_ATOMS: atom_id res chain seq x y z
N MET A 1 8.44 2.56 -10.18
CA MET A 1 7.77 3.86 -10.05
C MET A 1 7.03 3.81 -8.72
N HIS A 2 7.57 4.44 -7.69
CA HIS A 2 6.98 4.43 -6.35
C HIS A 2 5.84 5.43 -6.32
N GLY A 3 4.66 5.03 -5.82
CA GLY A 3 3.51 5.93 -5.72
C GLY A 3 3.76 7.09 -4.72
N PRO A 4 2.98 8.18 -4.80
CA PRO A 4 3.10 9.33 -3.90
C PRO A 4 2.89 8.96 -2.41
N PHE A 5 2.25 7.82 -2.14
CA PHE A 5 2.07 7.24 -0.82
C PHE A 5 3.38 6.72 -0.23
N GLU A 6 4.06 5.83 -0.96
CA GLU A 6 5.26 5.16 -0.51
C GLU A 6 6.38 6.15 -0.22
N ALA A 7 6.53 7.19 -1.05
CA ALA A 7 7.53 8.23 -0.86
C ALA A 7 7.44 8.90 0.52
N ARG A 8 6.21 9.11 1.04
CA ARG A 8 5.98 9.69 2.37
C ARG A 8 6.39 8.74 3.49
N PHE A 9 6.11 7.44 3.34
CA PHE A 9 6.56 6.43 4.31
C PHE A 9 8.08 6.24 4.29
N VAL A 10 8.72 6.35 3.12
CA VAL A 10 10.19 6.36 2.99
C VAL A 10 10.79 7.58 3.70
N ASP A 11 10.22 8.77 3.52
CA ASP A 11 10.65 9.99 4.23
C ASP A 11 10.51 9.83 5.75
N ALA A 12 9.37 9.28 6.20
CA ALA A 12 9.12 8.99 7.61
C ALA A 12 10.10 7.95 8.19
N LEU A 13 10.48 6.93 7.41
CA LEU A 13 11.50 5.95 7.81
C LEU A 13 12.89 6.59 7.92
N LYS A 14 13.28 7.42 6.94
CA LYS A 14 14.57 8.12 6.91
C LYS A 14 14.72 9.15 8.04
N ALA A 15 13.63 9.81 8.42
CA ALA A 15 13.61 10.77 9.53
C ALA A 15 13.82 10.10 10.90
N ARG A 16 13.69 8.77 11.00
CA ARG A 16 13.76 8.03 12.25
C ARG A 16 15.19 7.60 12.56
N LYS A 17 15.69 7.92 13.77
CA LYS A 17 17.05 7.53 14.24
C LYS A 17 17.19 6.05 14.62
N LYS A 18 16.08 5.36 14.92
CA LYS A 18 16.05 3.90 15.14
C LYS A 18 15.38 3.25 13.95
N GLY A 19 16.09 2.37 13.25
CA GLY A 19 15.55 1.59 12.14
C GLY A 19 14.37 0.70 12.57
N GLY A 20 13.48 0.41 11.62
CA GLY A 20 12.28 -0.39 11.83
C GLY A 20 11.07 0.38 12.37
N GLY A 21 9.93 -0.31 12.50
CA GLY A 21 8.68 0.22 13.05
C GLY A 21 7.59 0.45 11.99
N PRO A 22 6.57 1.27 12.30
CA PRO A 22 5.41 1.44 11.43
C PRO A 22 5.73 1.83 9.97
N PRO A 23 6.70 2.72 9.68
CA PRO A 23 7.02 3.06 8.29
C PRO A 23 7.51 1.86 7.48
N GLU A 24 8.31 0.97 8.07
CA GLU A 24 8.78 -0.25 7.40
C GLU A 24 7.63 -1.21 7.12
N GLN A 25 6.68 -1.32 8.05
CA GLN A 25 5.49 -2.15 7.86
C GLN A 25 4.62 -1.66 6.70
N ALA A 26 4.49 -0.33 6.52
CA ALA A 26 3.85 0.25 5.34
C ALA A 26 4.57 -0.14 4.04
N LEU A 27 5.91 -0.08 4.01
CA LEU A 27 6.70 -0.49 2.84
C LEU A 27 6.44 -1.95 2.46
N ARG A 28 6.32 -2.85 3.45
CA ARG A 28 6.01 -4.26 3.18
C ARG A 28 4.63 -4.44 2.51
N PHE A 29 3.63 -3.64 2.87
CA PHE A 29 2.34 -3.66 2.16
C PHE A 29 2.47 -3.19 0.71
N PHE A 30 3.22 -2.11 0.45
CA PHE A 30 3.48 -1.66 -0.92
C PHE A 30 4.24 -2.70 -1.73
N GLU A 31 5.26 -3.33 -1.15
CA GLU A 31 5.99 -4.44 -1.79
C GLU A 31 5.07 -5.61 -2.17
N GLN A 32 4.14 -5.99 -1.28
CA GLN A 32 3.14 -7.01 -1.57
C GLN A 32 2.23 -6.60 -2.74
N LEU A 33 1.75 -5.35 -2.76
CA LEU A 33 0.94 -4.83 -3.87
C LEU A 33 1.72 -4.86 -5.20
N TYR A 34 2.98 -4.41 -5.22
CA TYR A 34 3.79 -4.47 -6.44
C TYR A 34 4.11 -5.91 -6.88
N ARG A 35 4.20 -6.85 -5.94
CA ARG A 35 4.35 -8.27 -6.25
C ARG A 35 3.09 -8.79 -6.94
N VAL A 36 1.91 -8.48 -6.40
CA VAL A 36 0.62 -8.81 -7.00
C VAL A 36 0.48 -8.16 -8.38
N GLU A 37 0.86 -6.89 -8.54
CA GLU A 37 0.85 -6.21 -9.85
C GLU A 37 1.75 -6.89 -10.88
N ARG A 38 2.95 -7.33 -10.46
CA ARG A 38 3.85 -8.10 -11.34
C ARG A 38 3.27 -9.46 -11.70
N GLN A 39 2.63 -10.14 -10.76
CA GLN A 39 1.96 -11.41 -11.02
C GLN A 39 0.78 -11.23 -11.97
N ALA A 40 -0.07 -10.22 -11.75
CA ALA A 40 -1.20 -9.89 -12.63
C ALA A 40 -0.77 -9.62 -14.07
N ARG A 41 0.38 -8.94 -14.27
CA ARG A 41 0.93 -8.69 -15.62
C ARG A 41 1.49 -9.94 -16.29
N ASN A 42 1.99 -10.90 -15.51
CA ASN A 42 2.52 -12.17 -16.02
C ASN A 42 1.43 -13.24 -16.17
N GLU A 43 0.27 -13.05 -15.53
CA GLU A 43 -0.91 -13.90 -15.65
C GLU A 43 -1.38 -13.95 -17.11
N LYS A 44 -1.73 -15.16 -17.57
CA LYS A 44 -2.27 -15.36 -18.91
C LYS A 44 -3.80 -15.26 -18.84
N PRO A 45 -4.43 -14.47 -19.73
CA PRO A 45 -5.88 -14.43 -19.80
C PRO A 45 -6.45 -15.79 -20.18
N ASP A 46 -7.61 -16.12 -19.63
CA ASP A 46 -8.35 -17.32 -19.99
C ASP A 46 -8.91 -17.23 -21.44
N LYS A 47 -9.40 -18.33 -22.00
CA LYS A 47 -9.92 -18.34 -23.37
C LYS A 47 -11.11 -17.38 -23.51
N GLY A 48 -10.92 -16.33 -24.30
CA GLY A 48 -11.94 -15.31 -24.56
C GLY A 48 -11.92 -14.15 -23.54
N GLU A 49 -11.06 -14.19 -22.52
CA GLU A 49 -10.89 -13.09 -21.58
C GLU A 49 -9.90 -12.05 -22.14
N THR A 50 -10.22 -10.77 -22.01
CA THR A 50 -9.25 -9.72 -22.35
C THR A 50 -8.18 -9.63 -21.27
N ARG A 51 -6.97 -9.18 -21.66
CA ARG A 51 -5.89 -8.97 -20.69
C ARG A 51 -6.30 -8.05 -19.54
N ASP A 52 -7.07 -7.00 -19.83
CA ASP A 52 -7.56 -6.06 -18.83
C ASP A 52 -8.46 -6.74 -17.79
N HIS A 53 -9.38 -7.59 -18.25
CA HIS A 53 -10.31 -8.29 -17.39
C HIS A 53 -9.60 -9.30 -16.48
N CYS A 54 -8.62 -10.03 -17.03
CA CYS A 54 -7.74 -10.92 -16.29
C CYS A 54 -6.99 -10.18 -15.16
N ILE A 55 -6.32 -9.06 -15.50
CA ILE A 55 -5.60 -8.23 -14.54
C ILE A 55 -6.54 -7.69 -13.47
N ARG A 56 -7.73 -7.20 -13.86
CA ARG A 56 -8.72 -6.65 -12.93
C ARG A 56 -9.24 -7.71 -11.96
N ARG A 57 -9.49 -8.94 -12.43
CA ARG A 57 -9.88 -10.06 -11.56
C ARG A 57 -8.77 -10.42 -10.59
N PHE A 58 -7.53 -10.50 -11.05
CA PHE A 58 -6.37 -10.79 -10.21
C PHE A 58 -6.17 -9.74 -9.12
N ARG A 59 -6.25 -8.46 -9.49
CA ARG A 59 -6.20 -7.34 -8.54
C ARG A 59 -7.33 -7.41 -7.52
N GLN A 60 -8.55 -7.76 -7.94
CA GLN A 60 -9.66 -7.92 -7.00
C GLN A 60 -9.45 -9.08 -6.01
N GLN A 61 -8.86 -10.19 -6.45
CA GLN A 61 -8.65 -11.35 -5.58
C GLN A 61 -7.45 -11.17 -4.63
N HIS A 62 -6.39 -10.51 -5.11
CA HIS A 62 -5.12 -10.44 -4.39
C HIS A 62 -4.79 -9.04 -3.87
N SER A 63 -5.05 -7.97 -4.62
CA SER A 63 -4.77 -6.60 -4.16
C SER A 63 -5.78 -6.12 -3.12
N VAL A 64 -7.07 -6.42 -3.27
CA VAL A 64 -8.13 -6.00 -2.32
C VAL A 64 -7.86 -6.46 -0.88
N PRO A 65 -7.54 -7.74 -0.58
CA PRO A 65 -7.26 -8.13 0.80
C PRO A 65 -6.03 -7.42 1.38
N ILE A 66 -5.00 -7.15 0.56
CA ILE A 66 -3.82 -6.40 0.98
C ILE A 66 -4.18 -4.94 1.27
N LEU A 67 -4.98 -4.32 0.41
CA LEU A 67 -5.48 -2.95 0.59
C LEU A 67 -6.35 -2.83 1.84
N ASN A 68 -7.21 -3.81 2.12
CA ASN A 68 -8.01 -3.87 3.35
C ASN A 68 -7.13 -4.03 4.59
N ALA A 69 -6.13 -4.92 4.55
CA ALA A 69 -5.19 -5.11 5.64
C ALA A 69 -4.36 -3.83 5.89
N LEU A 70 -3.92 -3.15 4.82
CA LEU A 70 -3.23 -1.88 4.88
C LEU A 70 -4.13 -0.80 5.51
N LYS A 71 -5.38 -0.66 5.07
CA LYS A 71 -6.34 0.30 5.65
C LYS A 71 -6.59 0.02 7.13
N ALA A 72 -6.84 -1.23 7.51
CA ALA A 72 -7.06 -1.62 8.90
C ALA A 72 -5.83 -1.33 9.77
N TRP A 73 -4.63 -1.60 9.23
CA TRP A 73 -3.39 -1.28 9.92
C TRP A 73 -3.17 0.24 10.05
N LEU A 74 -3.47 1.02 8.99
CA LEU A 74 -3.40 2.49 9.03
C LEU A 74 -4.35 3.06 10.09
N ASP A 75 -5.58 2.54 10.18
CA ASP A 75 -6.58 2.91 11.19
C ASP A 75 -6.10 2.60 12.62
N ASP A 76 -5.45 1.44 12.81
CA ASP A 76 -4.86 1.06 14.11
C ASP A 76 -3.67 1.94 14.52
N ILE A 77 -2.82 2.36 13.57
CA ILE A 77 -1.66 3.19 13.87
C ILE A 77 -1.99 4.68 13.90
N ALA A 78 -3.04 5.15 13.21
CA ALA A 78 -3.45 6.55 13.16
C ALA A 78 -3.56 7.21 14.55
N PRO A 79 -4.20 6.62 15.57
CA PRO A 79 -4.24 7.20 16.91
C PRO A 79 -2.92 7.05 17.69
N LYS A 80 -2.01 6.17 17.25
CA LYS A 80 -0.72 5.87 17.91
C LYS A 80 0.42 6.76 17.40
N VAL A 81 0.26 7.37 16.23
CA VAL A 81 1.25 8.26 15.63
C VAL A 81 0.94 9.71 15.96
N LEU A 82 1.98 10.49 16.25
CA LEU A 82 1.79 11.92 16.49
C LEU A 82 1.39 12.60 15.17
N PRO A 83 0.30 13.38 15.14
CA PRO A 83 -0.18 14.02 13.91
C PRO A 83 0.85 14.98 13.29
N ASP A 84 1.70 15.60 14.11
CA ASP A 84 2.78 16.51 13.66
C ASP A 84 4.03 15.78 13.14
N SER A 85 4.06 14.45 13.19
CA SER A 85 5.18 13.66 12.68
C SER A 85 5.04 13.36 11.19
N LYS A 86 6.17 13.18 10.50
CA LYS A 86 6.22 12.72 9.09
C LYS A 86 5.42 11.44 8.84
N LEU A 87 5.36 10.55 9.84
CA LEU A 87 4.57 9.33 9.78
C LEU A 87 3.07 9.63 9.92
N GLY A 88 2.68 10.52 10.83
CA GLY A 88 1.29 10.98 10.97
C GLY A 88 0.74 11.62 9.71
N ASP A 89 1.53 12.48 9.06
CA ASP A 89 1.19 13.06 7.75
C ASP A 89 1.00 11.97 6.68
N ALA A 90 1.93 11.01 6.59
CA ALA A 90 1.84 9.90 5.64
C ALA A 90 0.59 9.04 5.85
N VAL A 91 0.24 8.73 7.11
CA VAL A 91 -0.94 7.94 7.46
C VAL A 91 -2.22 8.70 7.12
N SER A 92 -2.36 9.94 7.59
CA SER A 92 -3.53 10.78 7.34
C SER A 92 -3.74 11.03 5.85
N TYR A 93 -2.67 11.36 5.11
CA TYR A 93 -2.73 11.53 3.65
C TYR A 93 -3.22 10.27 2.95
N THR A 94 -2.70 9.10 3.35
CA THR A 94 -3.06 7.83 2.73
C THR A 94 -4.51 7.45 3.03
N LEU A 95 -4.98 7.61 4.27
CA LEU A 95 -6.37 7.38 4.65
C LEU A 95 -7.35 8.32 3.92
N ASN A 96 -6.98 9.60 3.77
CA ASN A 96 -7.79 10.56 3.00
C ASN A 96 -7.93 10.20 1.52
N GLN A 97 -6.98 9.46 0.92
CA GLN A 97 -7.12 9.01 -0.47
C GLN A 97 -8.04 7.78 -0.62
N TRP A 98 -8.41 7.14 0.49
CA TRP A 98 -9.36 6.01 0.51
C TRP A 98 -10.83 6.43 0.60
N ASP A 99 -11.08 7.66 1.04
CA ASP A 99 -12.42 8.23 1.26
C ASP A 99 -12.95 9.03 0.04
N ILE A 100 -12.20 9.04 -1.07
CA ILE A 100 -12.51 9.78 -2.32
C ILE A 100 -13.10 8.86 -3.38
#